data_AF-A0A2G4F5M9-F1
#
_entry.id   AF-A0A2G4F5M9-F1
#
_cell.length_a   1.000
_cell.length_b   1.000
_cell.length_c   1.000
_cell.angle_alpha   90.00
_cell.angle_beta   90.00
_cell.angle_gamma   90.00
#
_symmetry.space_group_name_H-M   'P 1'
#
loop_
_entity.id
_entity.type
_entity.pdbx_description
1 polymer ?
#
loop_
_entity_poly.entity_id
_entity_poly.type
_entity_poly.pdbx_seq_one_letter_code
_entity_poly.pdbx_strand_id
1 'polypeptide(L)' 'HGAWGIGHGLTGFLVEPDSVNGLVGAIARIDKIDRRACRTQAEVEYSLVALGDRFEHWFNSILN' A
#
# COMPACT_ATOMS: atom_id res chain seq x y z
N HIS A 1 -13.95 -3.80 -2.10
CA HIS A 1 -13.20 -2.78 -1.31
C HIS A 1 -11.81 -3.34 -1.03
N GLY A 2 -10.82 -2.99 -1.87
CA GLY A 2 -9.48 -3.59 -1.83
C GLY A 2 -8.48 -2.73 -1.05
N ALA A 3 -7.43 -3.34 -0.53
CA ALA A 3 -6.33 -2.64 0.13
C ALA A 3 -5.48 -1.90 -0.92
N TRP A 4 -5.86 -0.66 -1.22
CA TRP A 4 -5.23 0.19 -2.25
C TRP A 4 -3.74 0.48 -2.04
N GLY A 5 -3.19 0.15 -0.86
CA GLY A 5 -1.76 0.29 -0.54
C GLY A 5 -0.92 -0.96 -0.70
N ILE A 6 -1.45 -2.04 -1.29
CA ILE A 6 -0.70 -3.29 -1.46
C ILE A 6 -0.41 -3.54 -2.94
N GLY A 7 0.88 -3.54 -3.29
CA GLY A 7 1.35 -4.11 -4.56
C GLY A 7 1.36 -5.62 -4.45
N HIS A 8 0.34 -6.30 -5.02
CA HIS A 8 0.18 -7.75 -4.93
C HIS A 8 1.45 -8.48 -5.40
N GLY A 9 1.97 -9.37 -4.55
CA GLY A 9 3.19 -10.14 -4.80
C GLY A 9 4.50 -9.39 -4.58
N LEU A 10 4.47 -8.08 -4.35
CA LEU A 10 5.65 -7.25 -4.11
C LEU A 10 5.70 -6.75 -2.66
N THR A 11 4.70 -5.97 -2.25
CA THR A 11 4.63 -5.38 -0.91
C THR A 11 3.64 -6.09 0.02
N GLY A 12 2.91 -7.07 -0.51
CA GLY A 12 2.00 -7.95 0.22
C GLY A 12 1.22 -8.84 -0.72
N PHE A 13 0.32 -9.68 -0.20
CA PHE A 13 -0.57 -10.51 -1.01
C PHE A 13 -2.03 -10.16 -0.74
N LEU A 14 -2.73 -9.77 -1.79
CA LEU A 14 -4.19 -9.68 -1.80
C LEU A 14 -4.78 -11.08 -1.96
N VAL A 15 -5.75 -11.41 -1.11
CA VAL A 15 -6.48 -12.68 -1.12
C VAL A 15 -7.98 -12.39 -1.13
N GLU A 16 -8.77 -13.37 -1.59
CA GLU A 16 -10.23 -13.27 -1.52
C GLU A 16 -10.67 -13.11 -0.05
N PRO A 17 -11.58 -12.18 0.26
CA PRO A 17 -12.17 -12.06 1.59
C PRO A 17 -12.70 -13.42 2.08
N ASP A 18 -12.56 -13.68 3.37
CA ASP A 18 -13.05 -14.89 4.05
C ASP A 18 -12.44 -16.23 3.55
N SER A 19 -11.41 -16.19 2.71
CA SER A 19 -10.72 -17.40 2.24
C SER A 19 -9.55 -17.80 3.14
N VAL A 20 -9.78 -18.73 4.06
CA VAL A 20 -8.73 -19.32 4.90
C VAL A 20 -7.64 -19.96 4.03
N ASN A 21 -8.02 -20.68 2.98
CA ASN A 21 -7.05 -21.29 2.06
C ASN A 21 -6.21 -20.24 1.33
N GLY A 22 -6.81 -19.10 0.95
CA GLY A 22 -6.11 -17.96 0.37
C GLY A 22 -5.06 -17.39 1.34
N LEU A 23 -5.43 -17.22 2.61
CA LEU A 23 -4.51 -16.74 3.65
C LEU A 23 -3.35 -17.71 3.89
N VAL A 24 -3.62 -19.02 4.01
CA VAL A 24 -2.57 -20.04 4.16
C VAL A 24 -1.61 -20.01 2.97
N GLY A 25 -2.14 -19.93 1.75
CA GLY A 25 -1.32 -19.82 0.54
C GLY A 25 -0.47 -18.55 0.48
N ALA A 26 -0.98 -17.42 0.98
CA ALA A 26 -0.23 -16.17 1.07
C ALA A 26 0.89 -16.24 2.11
N ILE A 27 0.63 -16.82 3.29
CA ILE A 27 1.65 -17.01 4.35
C ILE A 27 2.81 -17.87 3.85
N ALA A 28 2.51 -18.94 3.11
CA ALA A 28 3.52 -19.83 2.53
C ALA A 28 4.46 -19.12 1.54
N ARG A 29 4.12 -17.92 1.06
CA ARG A 29 4.87 -17.12 0.10
C ARG A 29 5.41 -15.81 0.70
N ILE A 30 5.30 -15.61 2.01
CA ILE A 30 5.65 -14.35 2.68
C ILE A 30 7.13 -13.96 2.50
N ASP A 31 8.00 -14.96 2.28
CA ASP A 31 9.42 -14.79 1.98
C ASP A 31 9.67 -14.11 0.62
N LYS A 32 8.67 -14.09 -0.27
CA LYS A 32 8.75 -13.44 -1.59
C LYS A 32 8.47 -11.93 -1.54
N ILE A 33 8.02 -11.41 -0.41
CA ILE A 33 7.78 -9.97 -0.24
C ILE A 33 9.12 -9.23 -0.18
N ASP A 34 9.25 -8.17 -0.98
CA ASP A 34 10.37 -7.25 -0.87
C ASP A 34 10.10 -6.25 0.27
N ARG A 35 10.71 -6.52 1.44
CA ARG A 35 10.57 -5.68 2.63
C ARG A 35 11.11 -4.26 2.43
N ARG A 36 12.10 -4.06 1.56
CA ARG A 36 12.61 -2.72 1.25
C ARG A 36 11.58 -1.97 0.40
N ALA A 37 11.00 -2.64 -0.60
CA ALA A 37 9.90 -2.06 -1.38
C ALA A 37 8.71 -1.67 -0.50
N CYS A 38 8.32 -2.50 0.48
CA CYS A 38 7.30 -2.15 1.46
C CYS A 38 7.63 -0.83 2.19
N ARG A 39 8.87 -0.71 2.68
CA ARG A 39 9.31 0.48 3.43
C ARG A 39 9.30 1.71 2.55
N THR A 40 9.87 1.62 1.36
CA THR A 40 9.94 2.73 0.39
C THR A 40 8.54 3.18 -0.02
N GLN A 41 7.63 2.26 -0.34
CA GLN A 41 6.25 2.62 -0.68
C GLN A 41 5.57 3.39 0.47
N ALA A 42 5.74 2.91 1.71
CA ALA A 42 5.18 3.60 2.87
C ALA A 42 5.72 5.02 3.07
N GLU A 43 7.01 5.25 2.82
CA GLU A 43 7.64 6.57 2.92
C GLU A 43 7.19 7.52 1.81
N VAL A 44 7.06 7.01 0.59
CA VAL A 44 6.70 7.82 -0.58
C VAL A 44 5.21 8.17 -0.58
N GLU A 45 4.32 7.22 -0.27
CA GLU A 45 2.88 7.42 -0.46
C GLU A 45 2.18 7.95 0.79
N TYR A 46 2.64 7.51 1.97
CA TYR A 46 1.92 7.68 3.24
C TYR A 46 2.70 8.49 4.29
N SER A 47 3.72 9.24 3.89
CA SER A 47 4.40 10.19 4.78
C SER A 47 3.60 11.47 4.99
N LEU A 48 3.90 12.18 6.09
CA LEU A 48 3.35 13.51 6.36
C LEU A 48 3.74 14.53 5.28
N VAL A 49 4.93 14.40 4.70
CA VAL A 49 5.38 15.25 3.59
C VAL A 49 4.47 15.04 2.38
N ALA A 50 4.30 13.79 1.92
CA ALA A 50 3.41 13.48 0.80
C ALA A 50 1.95 13.88 1.07
N LEU A 51 1.50 13.82 2.32
CA LEU A 51 0.18 14.31 2.72
C LEU A 51 0.09 15.84 2.62
N GLY A 52 1.09 16.56 3.13
CA GLY A 52 1.18 18.02 3.05
C GLY A 52 1.14 18.51 1.60
N ASP A 53 1.97 17.92 0.74
CA ASP A 53 2.03 18.26 -0.69
C ASP A 53 0.65 18.10 -1.38
N ARG A 54 -0.09 17.02 -1.05
CA ARG A 54 -1.44 16.80 -1.56
C ARG A 54 -2.44 17.86 -1.08
N PHE A 55 -2.34 18.27 0.18
CA PHE A 55 -3.20 19.33 0.73
C PHE A 55 -2.87 20.69 0.11
N GLU A 56 -1.60 21.05 -0.01
CA GLU A 56 -1.18 22.30 -0.65
C GLU A 56 -1.63 22.35 -2.11
N HIS A 57 -1.46 21.26 -2.86
CA HIS A 57 -1.94 21.18 -4.23
C HIS A 57 -3.46 21.37 -4.32
N TRP A 58 -4.22 20.68 -3.47
CA TRP A 58 -5.67 20.82 -3.42
C TRP A 58 -6.11 22.24 -3.03
N PHE A 59 -5.52 22.84 -2.01
CA PHE A 59 -5.84 24.21 -1.60
C PHE A 59 -5.52 25.23 -2.70
N ASN A 60 -4.38 25.08 -3.37
CA ASN A 60 -4.05 25.92 -4.52
C ASN A 60 -5.06 25.79 -5.66
N SER A 61 -5.70 24.63 -5.83
CA SER A 61 -6.71 24.42 -6.88
C SER A 61 -8.09 25.04 -6.59
N ILE A 62 -8.37 25.40 -5.33
CA ILE A 62 -9.67 25.95 -4.92
C ILE A 62 -9.60 27.43 -4.49
N LEU A 63 -8.43 27.91 -4.05
CA LEU A 63 -8.24 29.27 -3.56
C LEU A 63 -7.65 30.23 -4.61
N ASN A 64 -7.08 29.70 -5.69
CA ASN A 64 -6.56 30.47 -6.82
C ASN A 64 -7.35 30.15 -8.09
#